data_AF-A0A9D0CES6-F1
#
_entry.id   AF-A0A9D0CES6-F1
#
_cell.length_a   1.000
_cell.length_b   1.000
_cell.length_c   1.000
_cell.angle_alpha   90.00
_cell.angle_beta   90.00
_cell.angle_gamma   90.00
#
_symmetry.space_group_name_H-M   'P 1'
#
loop_
_entity.id
_entity.type
_entity.pdbx_description
1 polymer ?
#
loop_
_entity_poly.entity_id
_entity_poly.type
_entity_poly.pdbx_seq_one_letter_code
_entity_poly.pdbx_strand_id
1 'polypeptide(L)' 'IGEKAVILGQTGVTKSVEGNKTYFGTPIAESRQKLKELATLKSLTKK' A
#
# COMPACT_ATOMS: atom_id res chain seq x y z
N ILE A 1 -11.92 -9.39 -0.15
CA ILE A 1 -10.51 -9.46 0.28
C ILE A 1 -9.99 -10.79 -0.23
N GLY A 2 -8.96 -10.78 -1.09
CA GLY A 2 -8.44 -12.02 -1.67
C GLY A 2 -7.72 -12.90 -0.63
N GLU A 3 -7.56 -14.16 -0.97
CA GLU A 3 -6.94 -15.17 -0.11
C GLU A 3 -5.50 -14.77 0.28
N LYS A 4 -5.13 -14.95 1.56
CA LYS A 4 -3.82 -14.54 2.13
C LYS A 4 -3.49 -13.04 2.04
N ALA A 5 -4.48 -12.16 1.86
CA ALA A 5 -4.24 -10.72 2.01
C ALA A 5 -4.01 -10.36 3.48
N VAL A 6 -2.93 -9.62 3.77
CA VAL A 6 -2.59 -9.15 5.12
C VAL A 6 -2.97 -7.68 5.23
N ILE A 7 -3.96 -7.38 6.06
CA ILE A 7 -4.49 -6.03 6.26
C ILE A 7 -4.08 -5.57 7.66
N LEU A 8 -3.31 -4.49 7.73
CA LEU A 8 -2.85 -3.94 9.01
C LEU A 8 -3.97 -3.15 9.70
N GLY A 9 -3.99 -3.16 11.04
CA GLY A 9 -5.00 -2.45 11.83
C GLY A 9 -5.11 -0.96 11.43
N GLN A 10 -6.32 -0.41 11.52
CA GLN A 10 -6.66 0.98 11.12
C GLN A 10 -6.74 1.22 9.61
N THR A 11 -6.84 0.19 8.77
CA THR A 11 -7.12 0.33 7.33
C THR A 11 -8.60 0.46 7.01
N GLY A 12 -8.95 1.44 6.17
CA GLY A 12 -10.27 1.55 5.55
C GLY A 12 -10.30 0.79 4.23
N VAL A 13 -10.84 -0.44 4.26
CA VAL A 13 -11.04 -1.25 3.04
C VAL A 13 -12.27 -0.74 2.29
N THR A 14 -12.07 0.23 1.39
CA THR A 14 -13.16 0.80 0.58
C THR A 14 -13.31 0.13 -0.79
N LYS A 15 -12.37 -0.74 -1.18
CA LYS A 15 -12.33 -1.43 -2.48
C LYS A 15 -11.89 -2.88 -2.34
N SER A 16 -12.18 -3.71 -3.34
CA SER A 16 -11.68 -5.08 -3.44
C SER A 16 -10.15 -5.09 -3.48
N VAL A 17 -9.55 -5.83 -2.55
CA VAL A 17 -8.10 -6.00 -2.42
C VAL A 17 -7.70 -7.40 -2.89
N GLU A 18 -6.60 -7.46 -3.64
CA GLU A 18 -6.03 -8.71 -4.14
C GLU A 18 -5.48 -9.57 -3.00
N GLY A 19 -5.47 -10.89 -3.21
CA GLY A 19 -4.86 -11.83 -2.28
C GLY A 19 -3.33 -11.77 -2.30
N ASN A 20 -2.69 -12.41 -1.33
CA ASN A 20 -1.21 -12.51 -1.21
C ASN A 20 -0.45 -11.18 -1.09
N LYS A 21 -1.12 -10.07 -0.78
CA LYS A 21 -0.50 -8.75 -0.65
C LYS A 21 -0.76 -8.14 0.72
N THR A 22 0.16 -7.27 1.14
CA THR A 22 0.07 -6.54 2.41
C THR A 22 -0.38 -5.11 2.16
N TYR A 23 -1.43 -4.70 2.86
CA TYR A 23 -2.08 -3.41 2.67
C TYR A 23 -2.16 -2.63 3.98
N PHE A 24 -2.02 -1.31 3.89
CA PHE A 24 -2.14 -0.40 5.03
C PHE A 24 -2.75 0.96 4.66
N GLY A 25 -3.25 1.68 5.67
CA GLY A 25 -3.74 3.06 5.54
C GLY A 25 -5.24 3.23 5.24
N THR A 26 -5.69 4.47 5.41
CA THR A 26 -7.02 4.97 5.06
C THR A 26 -6.85 6.09 4.04
N PRO A 27 -7.15 5.88 2.74
CA PRO A 27 -7.64 4.67 2.09
C PRO A 27 -6.56 3.59 1.88
N ILE A 28 -7.00 2.34 1.68
CA ILE A 28 -6.12 1.18 1.54
C ILE A 28 -5.11 1.32 0.38
N ALA A 29 -3.82 1.18 0.68
CA ALA A 29 -2.74 1.20 -0.32
C ALA A 29 -1.76 0.05 -0.09
N GLU A 30 -1.16 -0.46 -1.18
CA GLU A 30 -0.17 -1.52 -1.11
C GLU A 30 1.16 -0.98 -0.58
N SER A 31 1.75 -1.64 0.43
CA SER A 31 2.96 -1.11 1.09
C SER A 31 4.12 -0.88 0.12
N ARG A 32 4.25 -1.76 -0.86
CA ARG A 32 5.25 -1.69 -1.94
C ARG A 32 5.09 -0.43 -2.80
N GLN A 33 3.87 -0.03 -3.13
CA GLN A 33 3.62 1.16 -3.95
C GLN A 33 4.03 2.43 -3.22
N LYS A 34 3.63 2.57 -1.95
CA LYS A 34 4.01 3.71 -1.10
C LYS A 34 5.53 3.87 -0.96
N LEU A 35 6.25 2.77 -0.74
CA LEU A 35 7.72 2.80 -0.66
C LEU A 35 8.37 3.21 -1.99
N LYS A 36 7.82 2.74 -3.12
CA LYS A 36 8.31 3.09 -4.45
C LYS A 36 8.05 4.57 -4.78
N GLU A 37 6.89 5.10 -4.43
CA GLU A 37 6.59 6.55 -4.54
C GLU A 37 7.57 7.39 -3.72
N LEU A 38 7.81 7.02 -2.46
CA LEU A 38 8.77 7.73 -1.59
C LEU A 38 10.20 7.68 -2.16
N ALA A 39 10.63 6.54 -2.69
CA ALA A 39 11.93 6.42 -3.36
C ALA A 39 12.02 7.32 -4.61
N THR A 40 10.93 7.37 -5.39
CA THR A 40 10.85 8.19 -6.61
C THR A 40 10.86 9.68 -6.28
N LEU A 41 10.09 10.10 -5.27
CA LEU A 41 10.07 11.47 -4.74
C LEU A 41 11.45 11.89 -4.22
N LYS A 42 12.12 11.05 -3.43
CA LYS A 42 13.49 11.29 -2.96
C LYS A 42 14.52 11.36 -4.09
N SER A 43 14.31 10.60 -5.17
CA SER A 43 15.20 10.66 -6.33
C SER A 43 15.00 11.93 -7.16
N LEU A 44 13.78 12.48 -7.19
CA LEU A 44 13.46 13.71 -7.91
C LEU A 44 14.01 14.95 -7.22
N THR A 45 13.98 15.02 -5.88
CA THR A 45 14.51 16.16 -5.12
C THR A 45 16.04 16.21 -5.02
N LYS A 46 16.74 15.21 -5.57
CA LYS A 46 18.21 15.15 -5.60
C LYS A 46 18.84 15.67 -6.90
N LYS A 47 18.03 16.17 -7.84
CA LYS A 47 18.48 16.90 -9.04
C LYS A 47 18.38 18.40 -8.80
#